data_AF-A0A3B5KQP7-F1
#
_entry.id   AF-A0A3B5KQP7-F1
#
_cell.length_a   1.000
_cell.length_b   1.000
_cell.length_c   1.000
_cell.angle_alpha   90.00
_cell.angle_beta   90.00
_cell.angle_gamma   90.00
#
_symmetry.space_group_name_H-M   'P 1'
#
loop_
_entity.id
_entity.type
_entity.pdbx_description
1 polymer ?
#
loop_
_entity_poly.entity_id
_entity_poly.type
_entity_poly.pdbx_seq_one_letter_code
_entity_poly.pdbx_strand_id
1 'polypeptide(L)'
;MDEEPERAKRWEGGYERTWEVLKEDESGSLKATVEEILYESKRKRVTQSHAQVRLGMMRHIYVVIDCSRSMEDQDLKPNRLTSTLKLMEGFIDEYFDQNPISQVGIITTKNKRAEKLTELAGNPKKHIAALKKAVDSSCVGEPSLYNSLSLAIQTLKWVHHRCCSTEAF
;
A
#
# COMPACT_ATOMS: atom_id res chain seq x y z
N MET A 1 -13.57 -26.27 -59.64
CA MET A 1 -14.05 -26.21 -58.25
C MET A 1 -13.09 -25.27 -57.56
N ASP A 2 -13.52 -24.03 -57.38
CA ASP A 2 -12.74 -23.01 -56.66
C ASP A 2 -12.87 -23.33 -55.16
N GLU A 3 -11.76 -23.68 -54.51
CA GLU A 3 -11.70 -23.83 -53.06
C GLU A 3 -11.76 -22.44 -52.43
N GLU A 4 -12.92 -22.12 -51.84
CA GLU A 4 -13.12 -20.92 -51.04
C GLU A 4 -12.27 -21.02 -49.77
N PRO A 5 -11.41 -20.03 -49.45
CA PRO A 5 -10.54 -20.11 -48.29
C PRO A 5 -11.42 -20.16 -47.03
N GLU A 6 -11.22 -21.18 -46.20
CA GLU A 6 -11.93 -21.33 -44.93
C GLU A 6 -11.85 -20.01 -44.15
N ARG A 7 -13.01 -19.38 -43.97
CA ARG A 7 -13.14 -18.14 -43.21
C ARG A 7 -12.79 -18.44 -41.75
N ALA A 8 -11.54 -18.17 -41.37
CA ALA A 8 -11.04 -18.25 -40.00
C ALA A 8 -12.09 -17.66 -39.04
N LYS A 9 -12.38 -18.39 -37.96
CA LYS A 9 -13.48 -18.05 -37.05
C LYS A 9 -13.18 -16.70 -36.41
N ARG A 10 -14.21 -15.89 -36.10
CA ARG A 10 -14.05 -14.52 -35.54
C ARG A 10 -13.21 -14.43 -34.26
N TRP A 11 -12.96 -15.53 -33.56
CA TRP A 11 -12.07 -15.61 -32.38
C TRP A 11 -10.61 -15.95 -32.73
N GLU A 12 -10.31 -16.40 -33.95
CA GLU A 12 -8.95 -16.55 -34.48
C GLU A 12 -8.41 -15.21 -35.01
N GLY A 13 -9.29 -14.29 -35.43
CA GLY A 13 -8.94 -12.94 -35.90
C GLY A 13 -8.92 -11.85 -34.82
N GLY A 14 -9.10 -12.20 -33.55
CA GLY A 14 -9.29 -11.25 -32.44
C GLY A 14 -8.12 -11.09 -31.49
N TYR A 15 -6.98 -11.72 -31.78
CA TYR A 15 -5.73 -11.41 -31.10
C TYR A 15 -4.98 -10.40 -31.98
N GLU A 16 -5.47 -9.15 -32.00
CA GLU A 16 -4.61 -8.04 -32.44
C GLU A 16 -3.38 -8.09 -31.56
N ARG A 17 -2.26 -8.53 -32.14
CA ARG A 17 -1.00 -8.67 -31.43
C ARG A 17 -0.60 -7.26 -31.04
N THR A 18 -0.82 -6.89 -29.79
CA THR A 18 -0.48 -5.56 -29.26
C THR A 18 1.02 -5.25 -29.44
N TRP A 19 1.83 -6.31 -29.62
CA TRP A 19 3.24 -6.29 -29.97
C TRP A 19 3.56 -5.83 -31.41
N GLU A 20 2.62 -5.88 -32.37
CA GLU A 20 2.82 -5.40 -33.75
C GLU A 20 2.76 -3.86 -33.85
N VAL A 21 2.25 -3.17 -32.82
CA VAL A 21 2.21 -1.70 -32.74
C VAL A 21 3.55 -1.12 -32.24
N LEU A 22 4.44 -1.94 -31.67
CA LEU A 22 5.82 -1.52 -31.38
C LEU A 22 6.61 -1.42 -32.68
N LYS A 23 6.77 -0.19 -33.18
CA LYS A 23 7.53 0.10 -34.40
C LYS A 23 8.91 0.64 -34.01
N GLU A 24 9.96 -0.09 -34.37
CA GLU A 24 11.36 0.33 -34.24
C GLU A 24 11.67 1.50 -35.18
N ASP A 25 12.54 2.40 -34.75
CA ASP A 25 13.08 3.47 -35.60
C ASP A 25 14.27 3.00 -36.46
N GLU A 26 14.75 3.86 -37.37
CA GLU A 26 15.88 3.57 -38.27
C GLU A 26 17.21 3.27 -37.55
N SER A 27 17.29 3.53 -36.25
CA SER A 27 18.45 3.21 -35.41
C SER A 27 18.31 1.88 -34.66
N GLY A 28 17.18 1.18 -34.83
CA GLY A 28 16.86 -0.05 -34.11
C GLY A 28 16.40 0.18 -32.67
N SER A 29 15.99 1.41 -32.32
CA SER A 29 15.44 1.73 -31.01
C SER A 29 13.90 1.74 -31.04
N LEU A 30 13.29 1.23 -29.98
CA LEU A 30 11.84 1.34 -29.79
C LEU A 30 11.49 2.82 -29.57
N LYS A 31 10.54 3.36 -30.34
CA LYS A 31 10.00 4.70 -30.05
C LYS A 31 9.38 4.69 -28.66
N ALA A 32 9.80 5.60 -27.78
CA ALA A 32 9.08 5.87 -26.54
C ALA A 32 7.62 6.18 -26.90
N THR A 33 6.73 5.23 -26.61
CA THR A 33 5.34 5.29 -27.02
C THR A 33 4.72 6.54 -26.38
N VAL A 34 3.76 7.19 -27.05
CA VAL A 34 2.99 8.31 -26.46
C VAL A 34 2.44 7.93 -25.06
N GLU A 35 2.20 6.64 -24.83
CA GLU A 35 1.82 6.04 -23.55
C GLU A 35 2.86 6.20 -22.44
N GLU A 36 4.16 6.10 -22.74
CA GLU A 36 5.24 6.22 -21.76
C GLU A 36 5.36 7.67 -21.27
N ILE A 37 5.26 8.63 -22.19
CA ILE A 37 5.19 10.07 -21.89
C ILE A 37 3.93 10.41 -21.08
N LEU A 38 2.78 9.81 -21.43
CA LEU A 38 1.54 9.96 -20.67
C LEU A 38 1.65 9.34 -19.26
N TYR A 39 2.30 8.20 -19.14
CA TYR A 39 2.52 7.49 -17.88
C TYR A 39 3.42 8.29 -16.94
N GLU A 40 4.54 8.82 -17.45
CA GLU A 40 5.41 9.72 -16.69
C GLU A 40 4.70 11.01 -16.27
N SER A 41 3.90 11.58 -17.17
CA SER A 41 3.12 12.80 -16.89
C SER A 41 2.05 12.56 -15.83
N LYS A 42 1.40 11.39 -15.83
CA LYS A 42 0.46 10.98 -14.77
C LYS A 42 1.18 10.79 -13.43
N ARG A 43 2.35 10.14 -13.40
CA ARG A 43 3.17 9.99 -12.18
C ARG A 43 3.57 11.34 -11.59
N LYS A 44 4.07 12.27 -12.42
CA LYS A 44 4.52 13.61 -11.97
C LYS A 44 3.41 14.40 -11.29
N ARG A 45 2.16 14.33 -11.80
CA ARG A 45 1.00 15.03 -11.23
C ARG A 45 0.60 14.52 -9.84
N VAL A 46 0.77 13.23 -9.55
CA VAL A 46 0.46 12.65 -8.24
C VAL A 46 1.42 13.16 -7.15
N THR A 47 2.70 13.35 -7.50
CA THR A 47 3.73 13.88 -6.58
C THR A 47 3.61 15.37 -6.25
N GLN A 48 2.82 16.14 -7.00
CA GLN A 48 2.79 17.61 -6.89
C GLN A 48 1.73 18.16 -5.94
N SER A 49 0.87 17.35 -5.32
CA SER A 49 -0.15 17.88 -4.40
C SER A 49 0.35 17.90 -2.94
N HIS A 50 0.79 19.07 -2.50
CA HIS A 50 0.07 19.92 -1.52
C HIS A 50 1.03 20.84 -0.76
N ALA A 51 0.84 22.15 -0.94
CA ALA A 51 1.21 23.14 0.06
C ALA A 51 0.23 23.02 1.23
N GLN A 52 0.67 22.47 2.36
CA GLN A 52 -0.17 22.32 3.56
C GLN A 52 0.26 23.37 4.61
N VAL A 53 -0.58 24.39 4.80
CA VAL A 53 -0.29 25.65 5.54
C VAL A 53 -0.51 25.51 7.06
N ARG A 54 -0.72 24.30 7.59
CA ARG A 54 -0.82 24.05 9.04
C ARG A 54 -0.11 22.76 9.41
N LEU A 55 0.99 22.88 10.14
CA LEU A 55 1.80 21.77 10.63
C LEU A 55 1.10 21.14 11.84
N GLY A 56 0.43 20.01 11.64
CA GLY A 56 0.13 19.09 12.75
C GLY A 56 1.44 18.45 13.19
N MET A 57 2.16 19.12 14.11
CA MET A 57 3.52 18.76 14.52
C MET A 57 3.55 17.44 15.28
N MET A 58 2.59 17.20 16.19
CA MET A 58 2.46 15.93 16.92
C MET A 58 1.34 15.09 16.34
N ARG A 59 1.66 13.88 15.87
CA ARG A 59 0.68 12.95 15.30
C ARG A 59 0.71 11.63 16.05
N HIS A 60 -0.48 11.11 16.36
CA HIS A 60 -0.67 9.76 16.90
C HIS A 60 -1.43 8.94 15.86
N ILE A 61 -0.76 7.97 15.27
CA ILE A 61 -1.32 7.16 14.19
C ILE A 61 -1.48 5.72 14.66
N TYR A 62 -2.66 5.16 14.41
CA TYR A 62 -2.87 3.72 14.47
C TYR A 62 -2.95 3.15 13.06
N VAL A 63 -2.15 2.12 12.81
CA VAL A 63 -2.17 1.38 11.56
C VAL A 63 -2.83 0.03 11.83
N VAL A 64 -3.91 -0.25 11.11
CA VAL A 64 -4.63 -1.53 11.20
C VAL A 64 -4.25 -2.36 9.99
N ILE A 65 -3.62 -3.50 10.24
CA ILE A 65 -3.17 -4.44 9.22
C ILE A 65 -4.13 -5.62 9.19
N ASP A 66 -4.62 -5.94 7.99
CA ASP A 66 -5.40 -7.15 7.78
C ASP A 66 -4.47 -8.38 7.77
N CYS A 67 -4.85 -9.40 8.53
CA CYS A 67 -4.23 -10.72 8.56
C CYS A 67 -5.31 -11.81 8.36
N SER A 68 -6.34 -11.51 7.57
CA SER A 68 -7.37 -12.44 7.11
C SER A 68 -6.86 -13.38 6.01
N ARG A 69 -7.66 -14.40 5.68
CA ARG A 69 -7.34 -15.37 4.63
C ARG A 69 -7.02 -14.73 3.27
N SER A 70 -7.62 -13.58 2.96
CA SER A 70 -7.35 -12.84 1.71
C SER A 70 -5.92 -12.34 1.58
N MET A 71 -5.14 -12.35 2.67
CA MET A 71 -3.75 -11.90 2.65
C MET A 71 -2.75 -13.00 2.26
N GLU A 72 -3.21 -14.25 2.12
CA GLU A 72 -2.42 -15.38 1.61
C GLU A 72 -2.31 -15.37 0.07
N ASP A 73 -3.19 -14.63 -0.62
CA ASP A 73 -3.18 -14.52 -2.08
C ASP A 73 -1.84 -13.98 -2.60
N GLN A 74 -1.43 -14.47 -3.77
CA GLN A 74 -0.13 -14.17 -4.39
C GLN A 74 -0.19 -13.12 -5.52
N ASP A 75 -1.13 -12.18 -5.43
CA ASP A 75 -1.21 -11.04 -6.35
C ASP A 75 0.07 -10.19 -6.32
N LEU A 76 0.66 -10.08 -5.12
CA LEU A 76 1.96 -9.48 -4.88
C LEU A 76 2.91 -10.58 -4.40
N LYS A 77 4.16 -10.56 -4.87
CA LYS A 77 5.16 -11.60 -4.55
C LYS A 77 5.83 -11.31 -3.20
N PRO A 78 5.97 -12.31 -2.30
CA PRO A 78 5.49 -13.69 -2.40
C PRO A 78 4.00 -13.85 -2.06
N ASN A 79 3.47 -13.07 -1.12
CA ASN A 79 2.04 -12.96 -0.81
C ASN A 79 1.70 -11.50 -0.43
N ARG A 80 0.39 -11.17 -0.38
CA ARG A 80 -0.07 -9.82 -0.01
C ARG A 80 0.40 -9.41 1.40
N LEU A 81 0.40 -10.32 2.38
CA LEU A 81 0.86 -10.02 3.74
C LEU A 81 2.33 -9.57 3.78
N THR A 82 3.24 -10.40 3.26
CA THR A 82 4.69 -10.14 3.30
C THR A 82 5.02 -8.86 2.55
N SER A 83 4.37 -8.64 1.40
CA SER A 83 4.53 -7.40 0.62
C SER A 83 4.09 -6.17 1.43
N THR A 84 2.94 -6.27 2.10
CA THR A 84 2.39 -5.18 2.92
C THR A 84 3.28 -4.88 4.13
N LEU A 85 3.71 -5.92 4.86
CA LEU A 85 4.59 -5.76 6.01
C LEU A 85 5.95 -5.17 5.61
N LYS A 86 6.49 -5.57 4.45
CA LYS A 86 7.76 -5.04 3.95
C LYS A 86 7.67 -3.56 3.59
N LEU A 87 6.60 -3.14 2.92
CA LEU A 87 6.35 -1.72 2.66
C LEU A 87 6.08 -0.95 3.95
N MET A 88 5.46 -1.59 4.94
CA MET A 88 5.20 -1.00 6.24
C MET A 88 6.49 -0.73 7.03
N GLU A 89 7.52 -1.59 6.92
CA GLU A 89 8.84 -1.32 7.49
C GLU A 89 9.41 0.00 6.95
N GLY A 90 9.42 0.17 5.62
CA GLY A 90 9.89 1.38 4.96
C GLY A 90 9.06 2.61 5.32
N PHE A 91 7.73 2.47 5.36
CA PHE A 91 6.84 3.54 5.81
C PHE A 91 7.17 4.02 7.22
N ILE A 92 7.47 3.11 8.16
CA ILE A 92 7.79 3.50 9.54
C ILE A 92 9.09 4.30 9.59
N ASP A 93 10.13 3.83 8.90
CA ASP A 93 11.41 4.54 8.85
C ASP A 93 11.24 5.94 8.24
N GLU A 94 10.58 6.05 7.08
CA GLU A 94 10.32 7.34 6.42
C GLU A 94 9.39 8.25 7.25
N TYR A 95 8.38 7.67 7.91
CA TYR A 95 7.44 8.43 8.73
C TYR A 95 8.12 9.07 9.94
N PHE A 96 8.99 8.33 10.64
CA PHE A 96 9.72 8.84 11.79
C PHE A 96 10.84 9.81 11.38
N ASP A 97 11.44 9.65 10.19
CA ASP A 97 12.39 10.62 9.62
C ASP A 97 11.71 11.98 9.37
N GLN A 98 10.50 11.97 8.80
CA GLN A 98 9.74 13.19 8.54
C GLN A 98 9.00 13.74 9.78
N ASN A 99 8.72 12.91 10.79
CA ASN A 99 7.91 13.27 11.96
C ASN A 99 8.52 12.70 13.28
N PRO A 100 9.63 13.25 13.79
CA PRO A 100 10.39 12.66 14.90
C PRO A 100 9.65 12.64 16.26
N ILE A 101 8.65 13.50 16.45
CA ILE A 101 7.87 13.60 17.69
C ILE A 101 6.53 12.85 17.65
N SER A 102 6.25 12.18 16.53
CA SER A 102 5.01 11.41 16.36
C SER A 102 5.09 10.06 17.05
N GLN A 103 3.93 9.42 17.23
CA GLN A 103 3.81 8.08 17.77
C GLN A 103 2.99 7.20 16.84
N VAL A 104 3.41 5.95 16.70
CA VAL A 104 2.73 4.95 15.87
C VAL A 104 2.34 3.77 16.74
N GLY A 105 1.13 3.25 16.52
CA GLY A 105 0.66 1.99 17.08
C GLY A 105 0.20 1.06 15.96
N ILE A 106 0.45 -0.24 16.09
CA ILE A 106 0.09 -1.22 15.07
C ILE A 106 -0.88 -2.22 15.66
N ILE A 107 -2.01 -2.40 14.98
CA ILE A 107 -3.05 -3.37 15.30
C ILE A 107 -3.14 -4.34 14.13
N THR A 108 -3.22 -5.63 14.42
CA THR A 108 -3.49 -6.67 13.43
C THR A 108 -4.89 -7.21 13.64
N THR A 109 -5.62 -7.47 12.56
CA THR A 109 -6.92 -8.11 12.64
C THR A 109 -6.90 -9.49 12.00
N LYS A 110 -7.34 -10.50 12.76
CA LYS A 110 -7.44 -11.89 12.32
C LYS A 110 -8.58 -12.57 13.05
N ASN A 111 -9.20 -13.57 12.42
CA ASN A 111 -10.25 -14.40 13.04
C ASN A 111 -11.34 -13.60 13.79
N LYS A 112 -11.85 -12.52 13.16
CA LYS A 112 -12.88 -11.62 13.69
C LYS A 112 -12.47 -10.86 14.97
N ARG A 113 -11.20 -10.89 15.32
CA ARG A 113 -10.62 -10.22 16.49
C ARG A 113 -9.57 -9.20 16.05
N ALA A 114 -9.27 -8.29 16.95
CA ALA A 114 -8.19 -7.33 16.80
C ALA A 114 -7.18 -7.56 17.93
N GLU A 115 -5.92 -7.58 17.56
CA GLU A 115 -4.80 -7.77 18.48
C GLU A 115 -3.86 -6.58 18.30
N LYS A 116 -3.43 -5.99 19.42
CA LYS A 116 -2.46 -4.91 19.38
C LYS A 116 -1.07 -5.51 19.23
N LEU A 117 -0.48 -5.39 18.04
CA LEU A 117 0.85 -5.90 17.75
C LEU A 117 1.92 -5.05 18.43
N THR A 118 1.76 -3.72 18.40
CA THR A 118 2.61 -2.79 19.16
C THR A 118 1.80 -1.67 19.79
N GLU A 119 2.18 -1.32 21.01
CA GLU A 119 1.68 -0.15 21.72
C GLU A 119 2.06 1.15 21.00
N LEU A 120 1.26 2.20 21.23
CA LEU A 120 1.51 3.54 20.70
C LEU A 120 2.85 4.06 21.25
N ALA A 121 3.87 4.11 20.40
CA ALA A 121 5.23 4.47 20.80
C ALA A 121 5.96 5.24 19.69
N GLY A 122 7.04 5.93 20.07
CA GLY A 122 7.91 6.67 19.15
C GLY A 122 9.18 5.94 18.74
N ASN A 123 9.30 4.63 18.98
CA ASN A 123 10.52 3.87 18.71
C ASN A 123 10.38 3.01 17.45
N PRO A 124 10.93 3.42 16.29
CA PRO A 124 10.78 2.70 15.02
C PRO A 124 11.30 1.26 15.10
N LYS A 125 12.43 1.02 15.79
CA LYS A 125 13.04 -0.32 15.89
C LYS A 125 12.11 -1.34 16.53
N LYS A 126 11.31 -0.92 17.52
CA LYS A 126 10.34 -1.80 18.20
C LYS A 126 9.23 -2.21 17.24
N HIS A 127 8.74 -1.28 16.43
CA HIS A 127 7.69 -1.55 15.45
C HIS A 127 8.20 -2.45 14.32
N ILE A 128 9.38 -2.17 13.78
CA ILE A 128 9.99 -2.98 12.72
C ILE A 128 10.27 -4.40 13.19
N ALA A 129 10.79 -4.59 14.42
CA ALA A 129 11.00 -5.92 14.97
C ALA A 129 9.69 -6.71 15.12
N ALA A 130 8.60 -6.04 15.52
CA ALA A 130 7.29 -6.66 15.62
C ALA A 130 6.70 -7.01 14.24
N LEU A 131 6.90 -6.16 13.23
CA LEU A 131 6.50 -6.44 11.84
C LEU A 131 7.22 -7.65 11.27
N LYS A 132 8.54 -7.75 11.48
CA LYS A 132 9.33 -8.93 11.07
C LYS A 132 8.82 -10.22 11.68
N LYS A 133 8.45 -10.18 12.97
CA LYS A 133 7.84 -11.33 13.65
C LYS A 133 6.43 -11.65 13.12
N ALA A 134 5.69 -10.65 12.64
CA ALA A 134 4.34 -10.83 12.12
C ALA A 134 4.32 -11.50 10.73
N VAL A 135 5.44 -11.53 10.00
CA VAL A 135 5.54 -12.20 8.69
C VAL A 135 5.25 -13.70 8.81
N ASP A 136 5.68 -14.33 9.90
CA ASP A 136 5.46 -15.76 10.16
C ASP A 136 4.06 -16.06 10.74
N SER A 137 3.22 -15.04 10.92
CA SER A 137 1.87 -15.23 11.46
C SER A 137 0.96 -15.85 10.41
N SER A 138 0.17 -16.85 10.80
CA SER A 138 -0.87 -17.42 9.94
C SER A 138 -2.02 -16.43 9.70
N CYS A 139 -2.46 -16.35 8.45
CA CYS A 139 -3.55 -15.49 8.00
C CYS A 139 -4.86 -16.28 8.02
N VAL A 140 -5.66 -16.14 9.07
CA VAL A 140 -6.84 -16.99 9.28
C VAL A 140 -8.09 -16.18 9.58
N GLY A 141 -9.20 -16.64 9.01
CA GLY A 141 -10.52 -16.08 9.24
C GLY A 141 -10.73 -14.75 8.54
N GLU A 142 -11.61 -13.94 9.11
CA GLU A 142 -12.06 -12.66 8.55
C GLU A 142 -11.55 -11.47 9.38
N PRO A 143 -11.41 -10.28 8.79
CA PRO A 143 -11.05 -9.08 9.53
C PRO A 143 -12.22 -8.60 10.40
N SER A 144 -11.91 -7.85 11.46
CA SER A 144 -12.88 -7.14 12.30
C SER A 144 -12.44 -5.69 12.52
N LEU A 145 -13.03 -4.82 11.71
CA LEU A 145 -12.78 -3.39 11.78
C LEU A 145 -13.33 -2.79 13.09
N TYR A 146 -14.52 -3.21 13.53
CA TYR A 146 -15.13 -2.73 14.77
C TYR A 146 -14.21 -2.95 15.98
N ASN A 147 -13.64 -4.15 16.13
CA ASN A 147 -12.73 -4.46 17.23
C ASN A 147 -11.43 -3.66 17.14
N SER A 148 -10.90 -3.50 15.92
CA SER A 148 -9.67 -2.74 15.68
C SER A 148 -9.84 -1.26 16.02
N LEU A 149 -10.94 -0.65 15.59
CA LEU A 149 -11.27 0.74 15.91
C LEU A 149 -11.56 0.91 17.40
N SER A 150 -12.24 -0.04 18.03
CA SER A 150 -12.52 0.00 19.48
C SER A 150 -11.22 0.04 20.30
N LEU A 151 -10.23 -0.78 19.94
CA LEU A 151 -8.90 -0.76 20.58
C LEU A 151 -8.15 0.56 20.34
N ALA A 152 -8.20 1.07 19.11
CA ALA A 152 -7.58 2.35 18.75
C ALA A 152 -8.21 3.50 19.55
N ILE A 153 -9.55 3.58 19.60
CA ILE A 153 -10.30 4.60 20.35
C ILE A 153 -9.99 4.52 21.84
N GLN A 154 -9.97 3.32 22.43
CA GLN A 154 -9.64 3.16 23.85
C GLN A 154 -8.27 3.73 24.21
N THR A 155 -7.29 3.62 23.31
CA THR A 155 -5.95 4.15 23.54
C THR A 155 -5.87 5.65 23.22
N LEU A 156 -6.43 6.07 22.09
CA LEU A 156 -6.41 7.47 21.64
C LEU A 156 -7.26 8.41 22.52
N LYS A 157 -8.28 7.89 23.22
CA LYS A 157 -9.11 8.67 24.16
C LYS A 157 -8.29 9.32 25.27
N TRP A 158 -7.18 8.70 25.67
CA TRP A 158 -6.30 9.21 26.73
C TRP A 158 -5.17 10.10 26.20
N VAL A 159 -5.04 10.24 24.88
CA VAL A 159 -4.07 11.16 24.28
C VAL A 159 -4.55 12.58 24.51
N HIS A 160 -3.67 13.41 25.07
CA HIS A 160 -4.02 14.77 25.46
C HIS A 160 -4.49 15.60 24.26
N HIS A 161 -5.61 16.32 24.40
CA HIS A 161 -6.23 17.11 23.33
C HIS A 161 -5.28 18.14 22.69
N ARG A 162 -4.20 18.56 23.37
CA ARG A 162 -3.25 19.54 22.84
C ARG A 162 -2.33 19.02 21.73
N CYS A 163 -2.28 17.71 21.47
CA CYS A 163 -1.55 17.20 20.30
C CYS A 163 -2.20 17.54 18.96
N CYS A 164 -3.52 17.73 18.94
CA CYS A 164 -4.26 18.09 17.72
C CYS A 164 -4.59 19.59 17.62
N SER A 165 -4.41 20.37 18.69
CA SER A 165 -4.60 21.83 18.64
C SER A 165 -3.39 22.47 17.97
N THR A 166 -3.62 23.09 16.82
CA THR A 166 -2.64 23.90 16.07
C THR A 166 -2.29 25.22 16.77
N GLU A 167 -2.33 25.27 18.09
CA GLU A 167 -1.80 26.41 18.82
C GLU A 167 -0.27 26.29 18.76
N ALA A 168 0.28 27.05 17.81
CA ALA A 168 1.70 27.21 17.62
C ALA A 168 2.36 27.61 18.93
N PHE A 169 3.54 27.01 19.19
CA PHE A 169 4.50 27.56 20.14
C PHE A 169 4.85 29.01 19.77
#